data_AF-A0A1Q7RWP9-F1
#
_entry.id   AF-A0A1Q7RWP9-F1
#
_cell.length_a   1.000
_cell.length_b   1.000
_cell.length_c   1.000
_cell.angle_alpha   90.00
_cell.angle_beta   90.00
_cell.angle_gamma   90.00
#
_symmetry.space_group_name_H-M   'P 1'
#
loop_
_entity.id
_entity.type
_entity.pdbx_description
1 polymer ?
#
loop_
_entity_poly.entity_id
_entity_poly.type
_entity_poly.pdbx_seq_one_letter_code
_entity_poly.pdbx_strand_id
1 'polypeptide(L)'
;MFSLEAIIQFATLAVTAAIGISVLYSIFQMRAAYAALREKFEHVISAVEQFSKLQPDFTSLVRSVESDARSLQNIAMQIETAVAAVENAIASSVTTAAGRQAAVAEDLRDHIDYQEERLAKTLDSISTTLDTVSRLAEEPKNREWKTEIGDYVRLRREVFRRDPHIRFSVLKDWISTNALAILHRASRGSNRTNDLIANVPAHLEPEAEIIGGSVLIIGTRGHAEKLAIALRDLDPSSSMMEWFEPSVDDVASRPIPAVLVRSNGQLQLISKGSAHEILSRRIDV
;
A
#
# COMPACT_ATOMS: atom_id res chain seq x y z
N MET A 1 9.23 69.52 103.83
CA MET A 1 9.63 68.14 104.20
C MET A 1 8.36 67.30 104.08
N PHE A 2 8.27 66.38 103.12
CA PHE A 2 7.07 65.56 102.95
C PHE A 2 6.94 64.57 104.12
N SER A 3 5.72 64.29 104.58
CA SER A 3 5.49 63.29 105.62
C SER A 3 5.80 61.90 105.07
N LEU A 4 6.32 61.01 105.93
CA LEU A 4 6.62 59.62 105.59
C LEU A 4 5.42 58.90 104.96
N GLU A 5 4.23 59.22 105.44
CA GLU A 5 2.96 58.69 104.95
C GLU A 5 2.68 59.07 103.49
N ALA A 6 2.93 60.31 103.10
CA ALA A 6 2.76 60.75 101.70
C ALA A 6 3.74 60.06 100.75
N ILE A 7 4.97 59.78 101.22
CA ILE A 7 5.98 59.06 100.43
C ILE A 7 5.56 57.60 100.24
N ILE A 8 5.05 56.95 101.29
CA ILE A 8 4.56 55.57 101.22
C ILE A 8 3.33 55.46 100.30
N GLN A 9 2.39 56.40 100.39
CA GLN A 9 1.20 56.43 99.52
C GLN A 9 1.56 56.66 98.04
N PHE A 10 2.55 57.52 97.76
CA PHE A 10 3.01 57.73 96.39
C PHE A 10 3.75 56.50 95.85
N ALA A 11 4.56 55.83 96.68
CA ALA A 11 5.24 54.60 96.31
C ALA A 11 4.26 53.46 96.02
N THR A 12 3.21 53.29 96.85
CA THR A 12 2.18 52.26 96.62
C THR A 12 1.35 52.56 95.37
N LEU A 13 1.03 53.83 95.09
CA LEU A 13 0.38 54.24 93.85
C LEU A 13 1.25 53.95 92.63
N ALA A 14 2.55 54.27 92.69
CA ALA A 14 3.49 54.03 91.60
C ALA A 14 3.64 52.54 91.30
N VAL A 15 3.73 51.69 92.33
CA VAL A 15 3.78 50.22 92.17
C VAL A 15 2.48 49.69 91.57
N THR A 16 1.33 50.17 92.06
CA THR A 16 0.01 49.75 91.53
C THR A 16 -0.17 50.15 90.07
N ALA A 17 0.26 51.36 89.70
CA ALA A 17 0.25 51.84 88.33
C ALA A 17 1.20 51.02 87.43
N ALA A 18 2.41 50.73 87.90
CA ALA A 18 3.38 49.91 87.16
C ALA A 18 2.85 48.49 86.90
N ILE A 19 2.24 47.86 87.90
CA ILE A 19 1.59 46.54 87.75
C ILE A 19 0.42 46.63 86.77
N GLY A 20 -0.43 47.65 86.90
CA GLY A 20 -1.57 47.86 85.99
C GLY A 20 -1.14 48.02 84.53
N ILE A 21 -0.11 48.83 84.28
CA ILE A 21 0.44 49.03 82.93
C ILE A 21 1.06 47.74 82.40
N SER A 22 1.80 47.01 83.23
CA SER A 22 2.41 45.72 82.83
C SER A 22 1.36 44.68 82.45
N VAL A 23 0.26 44.59 83.22
CA VAL A 23 -0.84 43.66 82.91
C VAL A 23 -1.55 44.06 81.62
N LEU A 24 -1.83 45.36 81.43
CA LEU A 24 -2.44 45.87 80.19
C LEU A 24 -1.56 45.56 78.98
N TYR A 25 -0.25 45.79 79.07
CA TYR A 25 0.70 45.48 78.01
C TYR A 25 0.68 43.99 77.63
N SER A 26 0.69 43.09 78.62
CA SER A 26 0.60 41.64 78.39
C SER A 26 -0.72 41.24 77.73
N ILE A 27 -1.85 41.85 78.11
CA ILE A 27 -3.15 41.60 77.48
C ILE A 27 -3.14 42.04 76.00
N PHE A 28 -2.56 43.21 75.70
CA PHE A 28 -2.44 43.70 74.33
C PHE A 28 -1.54 42.80 73.48
N GLN A 29 -0.41 42.32 74.01
CA GLN A 29 0.45 41.36 73.30
C GLN A 29 -0.25 40.04 73.03
N MET A 30 -0.95 39.47 74.04
CA MET A 30 -1.73 38.23 73.84
C MET A 30 -2.79 38.42 72.77
N ARG A 31 -3.53 39.54 72.78
CA ARG A 31 -4.55 39.83 71.77
C ARG A 31 -3.98 39.89 70.35
N ALA A 32 -2.79 40.48 70.18
CA ALA A 32 -2.10 40.51 68.88
C ALA A 32 -1.65 39.12 68.42
N ALA A 33 -1.08 38.31 69.33
CA ALA A 33 -0.67 36.94 69.03
C ALA A 33 -1.88 36.05 68.66
N TYR A 34 -2.99 36.18 69.38
CA TYR A 34 -4.23 35.47 69.06
C TYR A 34 -4.83 35.90 67.72
N ALA A 35 -4.76 37.19 67.37
CA ALA A 35 -5.23 37.67 66.07
C ALA A 35 -4.41 37.07 64.91
N ALA A 36 -3.08 37.03 65.04
CA ALA A 36 -2.20 36.43 64.04
C ALA A 36 -2.41 34.91 63.91
N LEU A 37 -2.66 34.22 65.03
CA LEU A 37 -2.97 32.78 65.00
C LEU A 37 -4.32 32.52 64.34
N ARG A 38 -5.33 33.35 64.63
CA ARG A 38 -6.66 33.25 64.03
C ARG A 38 -6.60 33.43 62.52
N GLU A 39 -5.88 34.44 62.03
CA GLU A 39 -5.72 34.67 60.59
C GLU A 39 -5.11 33.46 59.86
N LYS A 40 -4.06 32.85 60.45
CA LYS A 40 -3.47 31.62 59.90
C LYS A 40 -4.45 30.46 59.90
N PHE A 41 -5.27 30.33 60.95
CA PHE A 41 -6.26 29.26 61.06
C PHE A 41 -7.38 29.43 60.01
N GLU A 42 -7.86 30.66 59.80
CA GLU A 42 -8.84 30.98 58.76
C GLU A 42 -8.29 30.68 57.36
N HIS A 43 -7.01 30.99 57.10
CA HIS A 43 -6.37 30.66 55.83
C HIS A 43 -6.28 29.15 55.59
N VAL A 44 -5.92 28.38 56.63
CA VAL A 44 -5.91 26.90 56.55
C VAL A 44 -7.30 26.34 56.34
N ILE A 45 -8.33 26.85 57.03
CA ILE A 45 -9.72 26.44 56.82
C ILE A 45 -10.15 26.73 55.38
N SER A 46 -9.83 27.91 54.85
CA SER A 46 -10.16 28.27 53.46
C SER A 46 -9.46 27.33 52.46
N ALA A 47 -8.19 27.01 52.67
CA ALA A 47 -7.46 26.07 51.82
C ALA A 47 -8.05 24.64 51.89
N VAL A 48 -8.43 24.17 53.08
CA VAL A 48 -9.09 22.88 53.27
C VAL A 48 -10.46 22.85 52.59
N GLU A 49 -11.22 23.94 52.65
CA GLU A 49 -12.53 24.05 51.99
C GLU A 49 -12.40 24.05 50.45
N GLN A 50 -11.37 24.71 49.91
CA GLN A 50 -11.06 24.63 48.48
C GLN A 50 -10.68 23.21 48.07
N PHE A 51 -9.87 22.52 48.88
CA PHE A 51 -9.50 21.13 48.62
C PHE A 51 -10.70 20.18 48.70
N SER A 52 -11.61 20.37 49.67
CA SER A 52 -12.82 19.55 49.79
C SER A 52 -13.76 19.74 48.60
N LYS A 53 -13.79 20.94 48.01
CA LYS A 53 -14.56 21.21 46.78
C LYS A 53 -14.00 20.50 45.55
N LEU A 54 -12.69 20.28 45.49
CA LEU A 54 -12.01 19.60 44.36
C LEU A 54 -11.99 18.06 44.47
N GLN A 55 -12.15 17.52 45.69
CA GLN A 55 -12.20 16.08 45.94
C GLN A 55 -13.24 15.31 45.09
N PRO A 56 -14.50 15.77 44.90
CA PRO A 56 -15.47 15.05 44.08
C PRO A 56 -15.05 15.00 42.60
N ASP A 57 -14.51 16.08 42.06
CA ASP A 57 -14.05 16.15 40.67
C ASP A 57 -12.88 15.18 40.43
N PHE A 58 -11.92 15.15 41.36
CA PHE A 58 -10.81 14.20 41.32
C PHE A 58 -11.31 12.75 41.38
N THR A 59 -12.27 12.46 42.27
CA THR A 59 -12.86 11.13 42.40
C THR A 59 -13.61 10.72 41.13
N SER A 60 -14.33 11.65 40.52
CA SER A 60 -15.04 11.46 39.25
C SER A 60 -14.05 11.14 38.13
N LEU A 61 -12.95 11.91 38.03
CA LEU A 61 -11.91 11.71 37.04
C LEU A 61 -11.25 10.34 37.16
N VAL A 62 -10.90 9.92 38.38
CA VAL A 62 -10.32 8.58 38.62
C VAL A 62 -11.27 7.47 38.18
N ARG A 63 -12.57 7.59 38.47
CA ARG A 63 -13.57 6.60 37.99
C ARG A 63 -13.72 6.59 36.48
N SER A 64 -13.67 7.76 35.83
CA SER A 64 -13.70 7.86 34.36
C SER A 64 -12.50 7.14 33.76
N VAL A 65 -11.29 7.42 34.26
CA VAL A 65 -10.06 6.78 33.77
C VAL A 65 -10.09 5.26 33.97
N GLU A 66 -10.61 4.78 35.10
CA GLU A 66 -10.76 3.34 35.34
C GLU A 66 -11.77 2.70 34.38
N SER A 67 -12.89 3.37 34.10
CA SER A 67 -13.88 2.94 33.11
C SER A 67 -13.31 2.90 31.69
N ASP A 68 -12.55 3.92 31.32
CA ASP A 68 -11.90 4.01 30.00
C ASP A 68 -10.84 2.91 29.84
N ALA A 69 -10.04 2.65 30.88
CA ALA A 69 -9.07 1.56 30.88
C ALA A 69 -9.74 0.18 30.66
N ARG A 70 -10.86 -0.09 31.33
CA ARG A 70 -11.64 -1.33 31.13
C ARG A 70 -12.22 -1.42 29.71
N SER A 71 -12.69 -0.29 29.18
CA SER A 71 -13.23 -0.23 27.80
C SER A 71 -12.14 -0.51 26.77
N LEU A 72 -10.95 0.09 26.94
CA LEU A 72 -9.79 -0.17 26.10
C LEU A 72 -9.32 -1.64 26.18
N GLN A 73 -9.35 -2.24 27.37
CA GLN A 73 -9.02 -3.65 27.55
C GLN A 73 -10.00 -4.56 26.79
N ASN A 74 -11.31 -4.26 26.82
CA ASN A 74 -12.31 -4.99 26.04
C ASN A 74 -12.08 -4.86 24.53
N ILE A 75 -11.74 -3.65 24.06
CA ILE A 75 -11.43 -3.42 22.64
C ILE A 75 -10.19 -4.21 22.23
N ALA A 76 -9.13 -4.20 23.05
CA ALA A 76 -7.91 -4.96 22.77
C ALA A 76 -8.21 -6.46 22.64
N MET A 77 -9.02 -7.02 23.54
CA MET A 77 -9.44 -8.43 23.48
C MET A 77 -10.28 -8.75 22.23
N GLN A 78 -11.15 -7.83 21.81
CA GLN A 78 -11.92 -7.99 20.56
C GLN A 78 -11.03 -7.96 19.32
N ILE A 79 -10.01 -7.09 19.30
CA ILE A 79 -9.04 -7.02 18.22
C ILE A 79 -8.24 -8.33 18.16
N GLU A 80 -7.74 -8.82 19.30
CA GLU A 80 -6.97 -10.07 19.36
C GLU A 80 -7.78 -11.27 18.85
N THR A 81 -9.05 -11.38 19.26
CA THR A 81 -9.96 -12.44 18.77
C THR A 81 -10.27 -12.29 17.28
N ALA A 82 -10.46 -11.06 16.77
CA ALA A 82 -10.67 -10.83 15.34
C ALA A 82 -9.42 -11.18 14.51
N VAL A 83 -8.22 -10.83 14.99
CA VAL A 83 -6.95 -11.19 14.33
C VAL A 83 -6.79 -12.71 14.27
N ALA A 84 -7.02 -13.41 15.38
CA ALA A 84 -6.95 -14.87 15.40
C ALA A 84 -7.97 -15.52 14.44
N ALA A 85 -9.17 -14.95 14.29
CA ALA A 85 -10.16 -15.42 13.33
C ALA A 85 -9.69 -15.21 11.88
N VAL A 86 -9.09 -14.06 11.57
CA VAL A 86 -8.55 -13.75 10.25
C VAL A 86 -7.37 -14.66 9.90
N GLU A 87 -6.43 -14.88 10.83
CA GLU A 87 -5.30 -15.79 10.62
C GLU A 87 -5.77 -17.20 10.29
N ASN A 88 -6.75 -17.72 11.04
CA ASN A 88 -7.34 -19.03 10.77
C ASN A 88 -8.05 -19.09 9.41
N ALA A 89 -8.77 -18.04 9.02
CA ALA A 89 -9.44 -17.95 7.73
C ALA A 89 -8.44 -17.91 6.56
N ILE A 90 -7.33 -17.17 6.71
CA ILE A 90 -6.25 -17.11 5.73
C ILE A 90 -5.57 -18.48 5.61
N ALA A 91 -5.19 -19.10 6.73
CA ALA A 91 -4.54 -20.41 6.72
C ALA A 91 -5.41 -21.48 6.03
N SER A 92 -6.71 -21.49 6.32
CA SER A 92 -7.69 -22.38 5.67
C SER A 92 -7.81 -22.11 4.17
N SER A 93 -7.90 -20.82 3.79
CA SER A 93 -8.03 -20.41 2.38
C SER A 93 -6.78 -20.75 1.57
N VAL A 94 -5.59 -20.51 2.13
CA VAL A 94 -4.29 -20.85 1.52
C VAL A 94 -4.18 -22.36 1.32
N THR A 95 -4.53 -23.16 2.34
CA THR A 95 -4.50 -24.62 2.24
C THR A 95 -5.45 -25.13 1.14
N THR A 96 -6.66 -24.55 1.06
CA THR A 96 -7.64 -24.90 0.03
C THR A 96 -7.17 -24.50 -1.38
N ALA A 97 -6.62 -23.29 -1.52
CA ALA A 97 -6.09 -22.79 -2.78
C ALA A 97 -4.90 -23.65 -3.26
N ALA A 98 -3.98 -23.97 -2.35
CA ALA A 98 -2.86 -24.86 -2.62
C ALA A 98 -3.33 -26.25 -3.06
N GLY A 99 -4.35 -26.82 -2.39
CA GLY A 99 -4.96 -28.09 -2.79
C GLY A 99 -5.56 -28.04 -4.19
N ARG A 100 -6.27 -26.96 -4.55
CA ARG A 100 -6.81 -26.77 -5.91
C ARG A 100 -5.72 -26.61 -6.95
N GLN A 101 -4.67 -25.84 -6.67
CA GLN A 101 -3.55 -25.67 -7.58
C GLN A 101 -2.78 -26.97 -7.80
N ALA A 102 -2.59 -27.77 -6.74
CA ALA A 102 -1.99 -29.09 -6.86
C ALA A 102 -2.81 -30.02 -7.76
N ALA A 103 -4.14 -30.06 -7.57
CA ALA A 103 -5.03 -30.85 -8.42
C ALA A 103 -5.00 -30.42 -9.90
N VAL A 104 -4.98 -29.10 -10.16
CA VAL A 104 -4.86 -28.58 -11.55
C VAL A 104 -3.50 -28.91 -12.15
N ALA A 105 -2.41 -28.84 -11.37
CA ALA A 105 -1.08 -29.21 -11.84
C ALA A 105 -0.98 -30.70 -12.17
N GLU A 106 -1.66 -31.56 -11.40
CA GLU A 106 -1.75 -32.99 -11.66
C GLU A 106 -2.56 -33.28 -12.95
N ASP A 107 -3.73 -32.66 -13.12
CA ASP A 107 -4.54 -32.80 -14.35
C ASP A 107 -3.81 -32.32 -15.61
N LEU A 108 -3.07 -31.22 -15.53
CA LEU A 108 -2.21 -30.74 -16.62
C LEU A 108 -1.10 -31.73 -16.95
N ARG A 109 -0.52 -32.39 -15.95
CA ARG A 109 0.52 -33.40 -16.14
C ARG A 109 -0.04 -34.62 -16.85
N ASP A 110 -1.19 -35.13 -16.39
CA ASP A 110 -1.87 -36.26 -17.02
C ASP A 110 -2.26 -35.93 -18.48
N HIS A 111 -2.70 -34.70 -18.75
CA HIS A 111 -2.99 -34.26 -20.11
C HIS A 111 -1.75 -34.24 -21.00
N ILE A 112 -0.59 -33.77 -20.48
CA ILE A 112 0.67 -33.78 -21.23
C ILE A 112 1.09 -35.22 -21.53
N ASP A 113 1.06 -36.11 -20.55
CA ASP A 113 1.41 -37.52 -20.73
C ASP A 113 0.53 -38.18 -21.79
N TYR A 114 -0.78 -37.89 -21.79
CA TYR A 114 -1.71 -38.35 -22.83
C TYR A 114 -1.37 -37.79 -24.22
N GLN A 115 -1.04 -36.49 -24.32
CA GLN A 115 -0.64 -35.88 -25.59
C GLN A 115 0.67 -36.49 -26.11
N GLU A 116 1.63 -36.76 -25.25
CA GLU A 116 2.90 -37.42 -25.60
C GLU A 116 2.66 -38.83 -26.14
N GLU A 117 1.82 -39.65 -25.48
CA GLU A 117 1.49 -40.99 -25.96
C GLU A 117 0.79 -40.93 -27.33
N ARG A 118 -0.13 -39.98 -27.51
CA ARG A 118 -0.83 -39.79 -28.78
C ARG A 118 0.12 -39.34 -29.89
N LEU A 119 1.05 -38.43 -29.60
CA LEU A 119 2.10 -38.01 -30.53
C LEU A 119 2.99 -39.18 -30.93
N ALA A 120 3.42 -40.01 -29.97
CA ALA A 120 4.20 -41.20 -30.22
C ALA A 120 3.47 -42.18 -31.16
N LYS A 121 2.19 -42.46 -30.91
CA LYS A 121 1.37 -43.30 -31.81
C LYS A 121 1.22 -42.72 -33.21
N THR A 122 1.08 -41.40 -33.30
CA THR A 122 0.95 -40.71 -34.59
C THR A 122 2.26 -40.78 -35.37
N LEU A 123 3.40 -40.56 -34.69
CA LEU A 123 4.74 -40.72 -35.26
C LEU A 123 5.00 -42.16 -35.73
N ASP A 124 4.60 -43.15 -34.95
CA ASP A 124 4.71 -44.56 -35.34
C ASP A 124 3.84 -44.89 -36.56
N SER A 125 2.62 -44.35 -36.61
CA SER A 125 1.74 -44.46 -37.77
C SER A 125 2.32 -43.78 -39.03
N ILE A 126 2.94 -42.61 -38.86
CA ILE A 126 3.63 -41.90 -39.95
C ILE A 126 4.87 -42.68 -40.39
N SER A 127 5.65 -43.22 -39.45
CA SER A 127 6.84 -44.02 -39.75
C SER A 127 6.48 -45.26 -40.54
N THR A 128 5.43 -45.98 -40.15
CA THR A 128 4.95 -47.17 -40.87
C THR A 128 4.37 -46.82 -42.25
N THR A 129 3.67 -45.69 -42.40
CA THR A 129 3.25 -45.20 -43.73
C THR A 129 4.44 -44.73 -44.57
N LEU A 130 5.45 -44.10 -43.98
CA LEU A 130 6.66 -43.68 -44.67
C LEU A 130 7.51 -44.87 -45.10
N ASP A 131 7.59 -45.93 -44.30
CA ASP A 131 8.27 -47.19 -44.65
C ASP A 131 7.57 -47.89 -45.82
N THR A 132 6.23 -47.89 -45.84
CA THR A 132 5.47 -48.46 -46.96
C THR A 132 5.60 -47.62 -48.23
N VAL A 133 5.62 -46.29 -48.11
CA VAL A 133 5.88 -45.37 -49.24
C VAL A 133 7.33 -45.46 -49.71
N SER A 134 8.30 -45.62 -48.81
CA SER A 134 9.72 -45.76 -49.13
C SER A 134 10.02 -47.11 -49.80
N ARG A 135 9.32 -48.19 -49.42
CA ARG A 135 9.39 -49.47 -50.16
C ARG A 135 8.76 -49.40 -51.56
N LEU A 136 7.89 -48.42 -51.82
CA LEU A 136 7.31 -48.16 -53.14
C LEU A 136 8.15 -47.20 -53.99
N ALA A 137 9.17 -46.56 -53.40
CA ALA A 137 10.00 -45.55 -54.04
C ALA A 137 11.49 -45.93 -53.94
N GLU A 138 11.93 -46.90 -54.74
CA GLU A 138 13.33 -46.90 -55.19
C GLU A 138 13.56 -45.64 -56.04
N GLU A 139 14.05 -44.58 -55.38
CA GLU A 139 14.90 -43.43 -55.77
C GLU A 139 14.90 -42.85 -57.22
N PRO A 140 15.39 -41.58 -57.45
CA PRO A 140 16.14 -40.72 -56.52
C PRO A 140 15.75 -39.22 -56.49
N LYS A 141 16.39 -38.54 -55.53
CA LYS A 141 17.01 -37.19 -55.58
C LYS A 141 16.52 -36.17 -54.55
N ASN A 142 17.35 -36.03 -53.52
CA ASN A 142 17.99 -34.77 -53.11
C ASN A 142 17.09 -33.52 -53.14
N ARG A 143 16.34 -33.29 -52.05
CA ARG A 143 15.77 -31.97 -51.75
C ARG A 143 16.30 -31.49 -50.41
N GLU A 144 17.02 -30.37 -50.48
CA GLU A 144 17.54 -29.63 -49.34
C GLU A 144 16.40 -29.18 -48.42
N TRP A 145 16.45 -29.59 -47.15
CA TRP A 145 15.52 -29.22 -46.08
C TRP A 145 15.70 -27.77 -45.56
N LYS A 146 16.22 -26.85 -46.39
CA LYS A 146 16.49 -25.47 -45.98
C LYS A 146 15.36 -24.48 -46.30
N THR A 147 14.33 -24.91 -47.03
CA THR A 147 13.25 -24.03 -47.54
C THR A 147 11.98 -23.99 -46.69
N GLU A 148 11.65 -25.03 -45.93
CA GLU A 148 10.34 -25.13 -45.23
C GLU A 148 10.18 -24.11 -44.09
N ILE A 149 11.23 -23.80 -43.34
CA ILE A 149 11.18 -22.78 -42.28
C ILE A 149 11.01 -21.38 -42.90
N GLY A 150 11.62 -21.14 -44.07
CA GLY A 150 11.49 -19.89 -44.81
C GLY A 150 10.09 -19.68 -45.37
N ASP A 151 9.47 -20.74 -45.86
CA ASP A 151 8.12 -20.70 -46.42
C ASP A 151 7.04 -20.56 -45.34
N TYR A 152 7.21 -21.19 -44.17
CA TYR A 152 6.31 -20.97 -43.03
C TYR A 152 6.40 -19.53 -42.49
N VAL A 153 7.62 -18.96 -42.39
CA VAL A 153 7.83 -17.55 -42.02
C VAL A 153 7.25 -16.59 -43.07
N ARG A 154 7.35 -16.93 -44.35
CA ARG A 154 6.74 -16.16 -45.45
C ARG A 154 5.22 -16.22 -45.41
N LEU A 155 4.64 -17.41 -45.21
CA LEU A 155 3.19 -17.59 -45.10
C LEU A 155 2.64 -16.81 -43.90
N ARG A 156 3.29 -16.94 -42.74
CA ARG A 156 2.92 -16.21 -41.51
C ARG A 156 3.00 -14.70 -41.70
N ARG A 157 4.06 -14.21 -42.36
CA ARG A 157 4.23 -12.78 -42.71
C ARG A 157 3.16 -12.30 -43.70
N GLU A 158 2.73 -13.15 -44.62
CA GLU A 158 1.69 -12.85 -45.61
C GLU A 158 0.28 -12.82 -44.97
N VAL A 159 -0.01 -13.71 -44.02
CA VAL A 159 -1.26 -13.67 -43.23
C VAL A 159 -1.35 -12.39 -42.40
N PHE A 160 -0.26 -11.99 -41.73
CA PHE A 160 -0.24 -10.75 -40.95
C PHE A 160 -0.38 -9.48 -41.80
N ARG A 161 0.08 -9.50 -43.06
CA ARG A 161 -0.11 -8.38 -43.99
C ARG A 161 -1.56 -8.17 -44.38
N ARG A 162 -2.33 -9.26 -44.54
CA ARG A 162 -3.70 -9.20 -45.07
C ARG A 162 -4.75 -8.78 -44.04
N ASP A 163 -4.52 -9.07 -42.77
CA ASP A 163 -5.50 -8.78 -41.71
C ASP A 163 -4.90 -7.94 -40.57
N PRO A 164 -5.30 -6.65 -40.46
CA PRO A 164 -4.91 -5.77 -39.36
C PRO A 164 -5.36 -6.26 -37.97
N HIS A 165 -6.48 -6.98 -37.85
CA HIS A 165 -6.99 -7.49 -36.58
C HIS A 165 -6.11 -8.63 -36.04
N ILE A 166 -5.74 -9.59 -36.89
CA ILE A 166 -4.83 -10.68 -36.50
C ILE A 166 -3.48 -10.11 -36.06
N ARG A 167 -2.98 -9.10 -36.80
CA ARG A 167 -1.73 -8.42 -36.48
C ARG A 167 -1.79 -7.71 -35.12
N PHE A 168 -2.89 -7.03 -34.82
CA PHE A 168 -3.09 -6.37 -33.54
C PHE A 168 -3.23 -7.38 -32.39
N SER A 169 -3.94 -8.49 -32.60
CA SER A 169 -4.06 -9.56 -31.59
C SER A 169 -2.69 -10.14 -31.22
N VAL A 170 -1.86 -10.44 -32.22
CA VAL A 170 -0.48 -10.92 -31.99
C VAL A 170 0.39 -9.85 -31.32
N LEU A 171 0.23 -8.57 -31.70
CA LEU A 171 0.91 -7.47 -31.02
C LEU A 171 0.51 -7.39 -29.55
N LYS A 172 -0.79 -7.50 -29.23
CA LYS A 172 -1.32 -7.47 -27.87
C LYS A 172 -0.73 -8.58 -27.01
N ASP A 173 -0.68 -9.81 -27.51
CA ASP A 173 -0.10 -10.94 -26.80
C ASP A 173 1.41 -10.76 -26.61
N TRP A 174 2.10 -10.29 -27.65
CA TRP A 174 3.54 -10.04 -27.58
C TRP A 174 3.87 -8.96 -26.55
N ILE A 175 3.14 -7.84 -26.56
CA ILE A 175 3.31 -6.74 -25.61
C ILE A 175 2.99 -7.19 -24.20
N SER A 176 1.90 -7.91 -23.98
CA SER A 176 1.53 -8.42 -22.64
C SER A 176 2.59 -9.36 -22.07
N THR A 177 3.27 -10.12 -22.94
CA THR A 177 4.38 -11.02 -22.54
C THR A 177 5.68 -10.26 -22.30
N ASN A 178 5.95 -9.17 -23.04
CA ASN A 178 7.23 -8.47 -23.05
C ASN A 178 7.18 -7.07 -22.43
N ALA A 179 6.08 -6.69 -21.78
CA ALA A 179 5.88 -5.35 -21.23
C ALA A 179 6.98 -4.94 -20.23
N LEU A 180 7.47 -5.87 -19.41
CA LEU A 180 8.59 -5.62 -18.49
C LEU A 180 9.88 -5.21 -19.21
N ALA A 181 10.15 -5.74 -20.40
CA ALA A 181 11.33 -5.37 -21.18
C ALA A 181 11.23 -3.91 -21.69
N ILE A 182 10.02 -3.45 -21.99
CA ILE A 182 9.74 -2.06 -22.38
C ILE A 182 9.91 -1.13 -21.17
N LEU A 183 9.33 -1.49 -20.02
CA LEU A 183 9.46 -0.72 -18.77
C LEU A 183 10.91 -0.61 -18.29
N HIS A 184 11.67 -1.71 -18.35
CA HIS A 184 13.08 -1.72 -17.98
C HIS A 184 13.96 -0.88 -18.91
N ARG A 185 13.57 -0.71 -20.19
CA ARG A 185 14.25 0.24 -21.09
C ARG A 185 13.90 1.68 -20.76
N ALA A 186 12.63 1.95 -20.43
CA ALA A 186 12.18 3.27 -20.00
C ALA A 186 12.88 3.72 -18.71
N SER A 187 13.06 2.81 -17.74
CA SER A 187 13.74 3.12 -16.47
C SER A 187 15.24 3.41 -16.64
N ARG A 188 15.89 2.85 -17.68
CA ARG A 188 17.29 3.17 -18.04
C ARG A 188 17.45 4.48 -18.82
N GLY A 189 16.40 5.29 -18.92
CA GLY A 189 16.46 6.62 -19.54
C GLY A 189 16.15 6.64 -21.04
N SER A 190 15.68 5.54 -21.63
CA SER A 190 15.19 5.56 -23.01
C SER A 190 13.88 6.35 -23.10
N ASN A 191 13.90 7.46 -23.84
CA ASN A 191 12.75 8.36 -24.00
C ASN A 191 12.24 8.46 -25.44
N ARG A 192 12.88 7.73 -26.39
CA ARG A 192 12.46 7.70 -27.79
C ARG A 192 11.58 6.49 -28.03
N THR A 193 10.46 6.73 -28.69
CA THR A 193 9.47 5.69 -29.00
C THR A 193 10.10 4.47 -29.68
N ASN A 194 10.94 4.70 -30.70
CA ASN A 194 11.59 3.64 -31.47
C ASN A 194 12.49 2.73 -30.62
N ASP A 195 13.12 3.28 -29.60
CA ASP A 195 14.03 2.53 -28.72
C ASP A 195 13.24 1.65 -27.73
N LEU A 196 12.08 2.15 -27.29
CA LEU A 196 11.16 1.41 -26.41
C LEU A 196 10.51 0.22 -27.12
N ILE A 197 10.13 0.38 -28.38
CA ILE A 197 9.52 -0.69 -29.19
C ILE A 197 10.51 -1.49 -30.03
N ALA A 198 11.82 -1.31 -29.88
CA ALA A 198 12.82 -1.94 -30.75
C ALA A 198 12.79 -3.48 -30.76
N ASN A 199 12.20 -4.12 -29.74
CA ASN A 199 12.03 -5.57 -29.69
C ASN A 199 10.76 -6.07 -30.40
N VAL A 200 9.83 -5.17 -30.72
CA VAL A 200 8.59 -5.54 -31.39
C VAL A 200 8.91 -6.00 -32.82
N PRO A 201 8.45 -7.19 -33.24
CA PRO A 201 8.74 -7.68 -34.57
C PRO A 201 8.24 -6.72 -35.68
N ALA A 202 9.13 -6.32 -36.59
CA ALA A 202 8.83 -5.34 -37.64
C ALA A 202 7.68 -5.75 -38.59
N HIS A 203 7.42 -7.05 -38.73
CA HIS A 203 6.30 -7.56 -39.54
C HIS A 203 4.92 -7.27 -38.93
N LEU A 204 4.85 -6.83 -37.68
CA LEU A 204 3.63 -6.36 -37.04
C LEU A 204 3.32 -4.89 -37.36
N GLU A 205 4.20 -4.21 -38.10
CA GLU A 205 4.09 -2.79 -38.44
C GLU A 205 3.71 -1.92 -37.22
N PRO A 206 4.54 -1.95 -36.15
CA PRO A 206 4.21 -1.24 -34.92
C PRO A 206 4.30 0.27 -35.12
N GLU A 207 3.26 0.97 -34.67
CA GLU A 207 3.23 2.42 -34.56
C GLU A 207 3.19 2.77 -33.08
N ALA A 208 4.07 3.65 -32.62
CA ALA A 208 4.05 4.05 -31.23
C ALA A 208 4.19 5.56 -31.04
N GLU A 209 3.62 6.05 -29.96
CA GLU A 209 3.53 7.46 -29.62
C GLU A 209 3.64 7.60 -28.10
N ILE A 210 4.37 8.61 -27.62
CA ILE A 210 4.47 8.91 -26.19
C ILE A 210 3.58 10.10 -25.90
N ILE A 211 2.64 9.95 -24.97
CA ILE A 211 1.74 11.02 -24.53
C ILE A 211 2.16 11.48 -23.13
N GLY A 212 2.30 12.80 -22.97
CA GLY A 212 2.60 13.44 -21.68
C GLY A 212 3.95 13.03 -21.06
N GLY A 213 4.85 12.40 -21.83
CA GLY A 213 6.13 11.89 -21.34
C GLY A 213 6.04 10.66 -20.41
N SER A 214 4.83 10.18 -20.12
CA SER A 214 4.59 9.16 -19.08
C SER A 214 3.79 7.97 -19.58
N VAL A 215 3.13 8.03 -20.74
CA VAL A 215 2.38 6.90 -21.31
C VAL A 215 2.87 6.60 -22.71
N LEU A 216 3.22 5.33 -22.96
CA LEU A 216 3.53 4.82 -24.29
C LEU A 216 2.28 4.19 -24.90
N ILE A 217 1.90 4.65 -26.07
CA ILE A 217 0.84 4.06 -26.88
C ILE A 217 1.48 3.27 -28.02
N ILE A 218 1.04 2.04 -28.24
CA ILE A 218 1.54 1.12 -29.27
C ILE A 218 0.35 0.54 -30.03
N GLY A 219 0.30 0.70 -31.34
CA GLY A 219 -0.71 0.11 -32.22
C GLY A 219 -0.06 -0.59 -33.41
N THR A 220 -0.90 -1.14 -34.28
CA THR A 220 -0.50 -1.63 -35.60
C THR A 220 -1.03 -0.69 -36.67
N ARG A 221 -0.26 -0.51 -37.75
CA ARG A 221 -0.70 0.27 -38.90
C ARG A 221 -2.02 -0.27 -39.47
N GLY A 222 -3.00 0.62 -39.63
CA GLY A 222 -4.30 0.29 -40.22
C GLY A 222 -5.31 -0.35 -39.25
N HIS A 223 -5.00 -0.41 -37.95
CA HIS A 223 -5.93 -0.87 -36.91
C HIS A 223 -6.31 0.28 -35.97
N ALA A 224 -7.58 0.35 -35.58
CA ALA A 224 -8.10 1.45 -34.74
C ALA A 224 -7.72 1.31 -33.26
N GLU A 225 -7.56 0.08 -32.78
CA GLU A 225 -7.17 -0.21 -31.40
C GLU A 225 -5.66 0.00 -31.20
N LYS A 226 -5.31 0.52 -30.02
CA LYS A 226 -3.96 0.78 -29.55
C LYS A 226 -3.83 0.29 -28.11
N LEU A 227 -2.63 -0.07 -27.72
CA LEU A 227 -2.25 -0.49 -26.37
C LEU A 227 -1.59 0.67 -25.66
N ALA A 228 -1.90 0.90 -24.40
CA ALA A 228 -1.25 1.91 -23.58
C ALA A 228 -0.53 1.27 -22.39
N ILE A 229 0.70 1.73 -22.16
CA ILE A 229 1.59 1.28 -21.07
C ILE A 229 2.06 2.51 -20.31
N ALA A 230 1.86 2.51 -18.99
CA ALA A 230 2.42 3.54 -18.11
C ALA A 230 3.95 3.35 -18.02
N LEU A 231 4.72 4.34 -18.47
CA LEU A 231 6.19 4.34 -18.45
C LEU A 231 6.79 4.95 -17.17
N ARG A 232 5.96 5.65 -16.38
CA ARG A 232 6.29 6.32 -15.11
C ARG A 232 5.04 6.38 -14.25
N ASP A 233 5.23 6.63 -12.97
CA ASP A 233 4.11 6.89 -12.07
C ASP A 233 3.29 8.07 -12.59
N LEU A 234 2.00 7.82 -12.76
CA LEU A 234 1.05 8.82 -13.20
C LEU A 234 0.61 9.62 -11.98
N ASP A 235 0.65 10.94 -12.09
CA ASP A 235 0.05 11.83 -11.09
C ASP A 235 -1.42 11.43 -10.88
N PRO A 236 -1.88 11.22 -9.63
CA PRO A 236 -3.28 10.89 -9.33
C PRO A 236 -4.30 11.91 -9.90
N SER A 237 -3.87 13.13 -10.17
CA SER A 237 -4.68 14.19 -10.79
C SER A 237 -4.69 14.16 -12.33
N SER A 238 -3.89 13.29 -12.95
CA SER A 238 -3.81 13.15 -14.40
C SER A 238 -5.02 12.42 -14.97
N SER A 239 -5.58 12.94 -16.07
CA SER A 239 -6.65 12.26 -16.84
C SER A 239 -6.23 10.91 -17.40
N MET A 240 -4.93 10.58 -17.41
CA MET A 240 -4.40 9.29 -17.87
C MET A 240 -4.56 8.19 -16.83
N MET A 241 -4.76 8.51 -15.55
CA MET A 241 -4.97 7.50 -14.51
C MET A 241 -6.27 6.72 -14.75
N GLU A 242 -7.27 7.34 -15.39
CA GLU A 242 -8.53 6.68 -15.74
C GLU A 242 -8.35 5.43 -16.63
N TRP A 243 -7.22 5.34 -17.35
CA TRP A 243 -6.89 4.22 -18.23
C TRP A 243 -6.31 3.02 -17.48
N PHE A 244 -5.90 3.19 -16.23
CA PHE A 244 -5.20 2.18 -15.46
C PHE A 244 -5.88 1.95 -14.11
N GLU A 245 -5.79 0.73 -13.59
CA GLU A 245 -6.15 0.41 -12.21
C GLU A 245 -4.87 0.35 -11.37
N PRO A 246 -4.89 0.90 -10.13
CA PRO A 246 -3.77 0.75 -9.21
C PRO A 246 -3.62 -0.73 -8.84
N SER A 247 -2.43 -1.30 -9.00
CA SER A 247 -2.20 -2.70 -8.62
C SER A 247 -2.27 -2.85 -7.10
N VAL A 248 -3.27 -3.59 -6.60
CA VAL A 248 -3.47 -3.84 -5.17
C VAL A 248 -2.52 -4.92 -4.62
N ASP A 249 -1.91 -5.71 -5.51
CA ASP A 249 -1.01 -6.80 -5.16
C ASP A 249 0.46 -6.47 -5.48
N ASP A 250 1.26 -6.39 -4.41
CA ASP A 250 2.72 -6.17 -4.39
C ASP A 250 3.53 -7.39 -4.90
N VAL A 251 2.83 -8.40 -5.46
CA VAL A 251 3.41 -9.71 -5.81
C VAL A 251 3.25 -9.96 -7.31
N ALA A 252 4.31 -9.64 -8.06
CA ALA A 252 4.66 -10.25 -9.34
C ALA A 252 3.56 -10.38 -10.42
N SER A 253 2.58 -9.46 -10.47
CA SER A 253 1.60 -9.43 -11.55
C SER A 253 2.25 -8.82 -12.81
N ARG A 254 2.05 -9.45 -13.98
CA ARG A 254 2.55 -8.91 -15.24
C ARG A 254 1.82 -7.58 -15.52
N PRO A 255 2.52 -6.49 -15.87
CA PRO A 255 1.87 -5.23 -16.19
C PRO A 255 0.93 -5.42 -17.38
N ILE A 256 -0.36 -5.23 -17.15
CA ILE A 256 -1.40 -5.42 -18.17
C ILE A 256 -1.54 -4.11 -18.95
N PRO A 257 -1.31 -4.09 -20.28
CA PRO A 257 -1.50 -2.89 -21.08
C PRO A 257 -3.00 -2.54 -21.17
N ALA A 258 -3.32 -1.25 -21.08
CA ALA A 258 -4.68 -0.77 -21.36
C ALA A 258 -4.96 -0.84 -22.87
N VAL A 259 -6.21 -1.09 -23.26
CA VAL A 259 -6.63 -1.10 -24.67
C VAL A 259 -7.47 0.15 -24.92
N LEU A 260 -7.04 0.94 -25.90
CA LEU A 260 -7.65 2.20 -26.33
C LEU A 260 -8.10 2.09 -27.78
N VAL A 261 -9.15 2.80 -28.17
CA VAL A 261 -9.49 3.06 -29.57
C VAL A 261 -9.37 4.54 -29.85
N ARG A 262 -8.75 4.90 -30.97
CA ARG A 262 -8.74 6.27 -31.45
C ARG A 262 -10.02 6.50 -32.28
N SER A 263 -11.00 7.18 -31.70
CA SER A 263 -12.26 7.57 -32.34
C SER A 263 -12.33 9.10 -32.44
N ASN A 264 -12.50 9.64 -33.66
CA ASN A 264 -12.59 11.09 -33.91
C ASN A 264 -11.45 11.94 -33.32
N GLY A 265 -10.22 11.41 -33.32
CA GLY A 265 -9.05 12.10 -32.78
C GLY A 265 -8.92 12.06 -31.25
N GLN A 266 -9.90 11.51 -30.54
CA GLN A 266 -9.86 11.27 -29.10
C GLN A 266 -9.59 9.79 -28.80
N LEU A 267 -8.83 9.54 -27.73
CA LEU A 267 -8.59 8.18 -27.24
C LEU A 267 -9.72 7.79 -26.31
N GLN A 268 -10.41 6.70 -26.64
CA GLN A 268 -11.46 6.10 -25.83
C GLN A 268 -10.95 4.80 -25.23
N LEU A 269 -11.20 4.61 -23.94
CA LEU A 269 -10.80 3.41 -23.21
C LEU A 269 -11.75 2.25 -23.52
N ILE A 270 -11.20 1.13 -23.97
CA ILE A 270 -11.94 -0.13 -24.16
C ILE A 270 -11.73 -1.04 -22.95
N SER A 271 -10.50 -1.14 -22.47
CA SER A 271 -10.13 -2.02 -21.38
C SER A 271 -9.03 -1.37 -20.54
N LYS A 272 -9.21 -1.35 -19.22
CA LYS A 272 -8.24 -0.81 -18.28
C LYS A 272 -6.99 -1.68 -18.23
N GLY A 273 -5.84 -1.03 -18.18
CA GLY A 273 -4.56 -1.68 -17.88
C GLY A 273 -4.30 -1.65 -16.37
N SER A 274 -3.19 -2.24 -15.94
CA SER A 274 -2.72 -2.12 -14.56
C SER A 274 -1.49 -1.21 -14.55
N ALA A 275 -1.54 -0.15 -13.74
CA ALA A 275 -0.38 0.69 -13.47
C ALA A 275 0.44 -0.01 -12.38
N HIS A 276 1.62 -0.50 -12.73
CA HIS A 276 2.56 -1.06 -11.78
C HIS A 276 3.52 0.04 -11.34
N GLU A 277 3.84 0.10 -10.05
CA GLU A 277 4.90 0.97 -9.55
C GLU A 277 6.20 0.55 -10.23
N ILE A 278 6.77 1.43 -11.04
CA ILE A 278 8.09 1.17 -11.59
C ILE A 278 9.00 1.25 -10.40
N LEU A 279 9.49 0.09 -9.92
CA LEU A 279 10.47 -0.05 -8.84
C LEU A 279 11.60 0.98 -9.03
N SER A 280 11.38 2.17 -8.53
CA SER A 280 12.34 3.23 -8.41
C SER A 280 13.15 2.90 -7.17
N ARG A 281 13.87 1.78 -7.21
CA ARG A 281 15.12 1.73 -6.47
C ARG A 281 16.05 2.68 -7.21
N ARG A 282 15.96 3.96 -6.83
CA ARG A 282 17.17 4.75 -6.63
C ARG A 282 18.11 3.85 -5.85
N ILE A 283 19.10 3.30 -6.54
CA ILE A 283 20.36 2.99 -5.89
C ILE A 283 20.93 4.37 -5.60
N ASP A 284 20.63 4.88 -4.41
CA ASP A 284 21.41 5.97 -3.83
C ASP A 284 22.85 5.47 -3.80
N VAL A 285 23.73 6.18 -4.50
CA VAL A 285 25.18 6.16 -4.30
C VAL A 285 25.52 7.38 -3.46
#